data_AF-A0AAJ0FES8-F1
#
_entry.id   AF-A0AAJ0FES8-F1
#
_cell.length_a   1.000
_cell.length_b   1.000
_cell.length_c   1.000
_cell.angle_alpha   90.00
_cell.angle_beta   90.00
_cell.angle_gamma   90.00
#
_symmetry.space_group_name_H-M   'P 1'
#
loop_
_entity.id
_entity.type
_entity.pdbx_description
1 polymer ?
#
loop_
_entity_poly.entity_id
_entity_poly.type
_entity_poly.pdbx_seq_one_letter_code
_entity_poly.pdbx_strand_id
1 'polypeptide(L)' 'MPAMPAEAAAHGAPVRQYINGKITGVLLEGMKIVAKEQPKDPLRVLGEFLLQRSKEIEGTGSS' A
#
# COMPACT_ATOMS: atom_id res chain seq x y z
N MET A 1 40.72 19.09 2.65
CA MET A 1 39.60 19.01 1.68
C MET A 1 38.33 18.77 2.48
N PRO A 2 37.20 19.45 2.20
CA PRO A 2 35.95 19.15 2.90
C PRO A 2 35.46 17.78 2.42
N ALA A 3 35.09 16.90 3.36
CA ALA A 3 34.54 15.59 3.05
C ALA A 3 33.14 15.77 2.45
N MET A 4 32.91 15.20 1.27
CA MET A 4 31.57 15.10 0.68
C MET A 4 30.71 14.22 1.60
N PRO A 5 29.45 14.58 1.92
CA PRO A 5 28.58 13.69 2.68
C PRO A 5 28.30 12.45 1.80
N ALA A 6 28.80 11.28 2.22
CA ALA A 6 28.71 10.04 1.46
C ALA A 6 27.40 9.26 1.70
N GLU A 7 26.45 9.81 2.44
CA GLU A 7 25.25 9.07 2.82
C GLU A 7 24.07 9.49 1.96
N ALA A 8 23.74 8.66 0.98
CA ALA A 8 22.42 8.67 0.38
C ALA A 8 21.40 8.48 1.52
N ALA A 9 20.47 9.42 1.69
CA ALA A 9 19.53 9.44 2.80
C ALA A 9 18.93 8.05 3.09
N ALA A 10 19.36 7.43 4.20
CA ALA A 10 18.95 6.07 4.61
C ALA A 10 17.43 5.93 4.86
N HIS A 11 16.71 7.05 4.85
CA HIS A 11 15.31 7.19 5.24
C HIS A 11 14.29 6.54 4.26
N GLY A 12 14.71 6.16 3.04
CA GLY A 12 13.81 5.49 2.08
C GLY A 12 13.60 3.99 2.34
N ALA A 13 14.61 3.31 2.90
CA ALA A 13 14.55 1.87 3.13
C ALA A 13 13.46 1.43 4.13
N PRO A 14 13.36 2.00 5.35
CA PRO A 14 12.36 1.57 6.33
C PRO A 14 10.93 1.94 5.91
N VAL A 15 10.73 3.12 5.32
CA VAL A 15 9.41 3.57 4.84
C VAL A 15 8.92 2.68 3.70
N ARG A 16 9.78 2.39 2.71
CA ARG A 16 9.43 1.49 1.60
C ARG A 16 9.14 0.07 2.09
N GLN A 17 9.93 -0.46 3.03
CA GLN A 17 9.69 -1.79 3.60
C GLN A 17 8.33 -1.86 4.29
N TYR A 18 7.98 -0.85 5.08
CA TYR A 18 6.68 -0.77 5.73
C TYR A 18 5.53 -0.75 4.70
N ILE A 19 5.62 0.12 3.70
CA ILE A 19 4.60 0.26 2.65
C ILE A 19 4.46 -1.03 1.85
N ASN A 20 5.58 -1.64 1.44
CA ASN A 20 5.59 -2.89 0.68
C ASN A 20 5.02 -4.07 1.49
N GLY A 21 5.37 -4.16 2.77
CA GLY A 21 4.95 -5.27 3.62
C GLY A 21 3.52 -5.16 4.15
N LYS A 22 2.96 -3.95 4.25
CA LYS A 22 1.65 -3.73 4.87
C LYS A 22 0.53 -3.40 3.89
N ILE A 23 0.80 -2.58 2.88
CA ILE A 23 -0.27 -1.91 2.11
C ILE A 23 -0.17 -2.22 0.62
N THR A 24 1.04 -2.34 0.07
CA THR A 24 1.27 -2.38 -1.39
C THR A 24 0.55 -3.53 -2.07
N GLY A 25 0.58 -4.75 -1.51
CA GLY A 25 -0.09 -5.90 -2.10
C GLY A 25 -1.59 -5.68 -2.26
N VAL A 26 -2.26 -5.28 -1.17
CA VAL A 26 -3.72 -5.04 -1.15
C VAL A 26 -4.08 -3.85 -2.03
N LEU A 27 -3.28 -2.78 -2.00
CA LEU A 27 -3.51 -1.60 -2.83
C LEU A 27 -3.46 -1.93 -4.32
N LEU A 28 -2.46 -2.70 -4.77
CA LEU A 28 -2.34 -3.13 -6.16
C LEU A 28 -3.51 -4.02 -6.60
N GLU A 29 -4.04 -4.85 -5.70
CA GLU A 29 -5.21 -5.68 -6.00
C GLU A 29 -6.47 -4.83 -6.22
N GLY A 30 -6.72 -3.86 -5.34
CA GLY A 30 -7.84 -2.91 -5.50
C GLY A 30 -7.69 -2.05 -6.76
N MET A 31 -6.47 -1.61 -7.08
CA MET A 31 -6.20 -0.85 -8.29
C MET A 31 -6.48 -1.65 -9.57
N LYS A 32 -6.27 -2.97 -9.59
CA LYS A 32 -6.64 -3.82 -10.74
C LYS A 32 -8.14 -3.80 -11.00
N ILE A 33 -8.96 -3.82 -9.95
CA ILE A 33 -10.42 -3.74 -10.05
C ILE A 33 -10.82 -2.38 -10.64
N VAL A 34 -10.29 -1.30 -10.09
CA VAL A 34 -10.57 0.06 -10.56
C VAL A 34 -10.17 0.24 -12.03
N ALA A 35 -8.98 -0.25 -12.41
CA ALA A 35 -8.48 -0.14 -13.78
C ALA A 35 -9.34 -0.95 -14.78
N LYS A 36 -9.84 -2.11 -14.36
CA LYS A 36 -10.67 -2.98 -15.20
C LYS A 36 -12.09 -2.44 -15.37
N GLU A 37 -12.73 -2.08 -14.27
CA GLU A 37 -14.17 -1.75 -14.25
C GLU A 37 -14.44 -0.27 -14.54
N GLN A 38 -13.42 0.61 -14.44
CA GLN A 38 -13.50 2.05 -14.66
C GLN A 38 -14.78 2.69 -14.06
N PRO A 39 -15.03 2.49 -12.75
CA PRO A 39 -16.23 3.00 -12.12
C PRO A 39 -16.25 4.53 -12.12
N LYS A 40 -17.46 5.12 -12.02
CA LYS A 40 -17.64 6.58 -11.95
C LYS A 40 -16.91 7.22 -10.76
N ASP A 41 -16.85 6.51 -9.63
CA ASP A 41 -16.22 6.96 -8.39
C ASP A 41 -15.05 6.04 -7.99
N PRO A 42 -13.91 6.07 -8.70
CA PRO A 42 -12.82 5.10 -8.54
C PRO A 42 -12.19 5.09 -7.15
N LEU A 43 -12.08 6.27 -6.51
CA LEU A 43 -11.54 6.38 -5.16
C LEU A 43 -12.48 5.79 -4.11
N ARG A 44 -13.80 5.93 -4.30
CA ARG A 44 -14.79 5.34 -3.40
C ARG A 44 -14.71 3.82 -3.44
N VAL A 45 -14.74 3.26 -4.65
CA VAL A 45 -14.67 1.80 -4.85
C VAL A 45 -13.36 1.24 -4.28
N LEU A 46 -12.23 1.91 -4.52
CA LEU A 46 -10.95 1.51 -3.94
C LEU A 46 -10.97 1.56 -2.41
N GLY A 47 -11.52 2.61 -1.81
CA GLY A 47 -11.63 2.75 -0.35
C GLY A 47 -12.52 1.67 0.27
N GLU A 48 -13.67 1.38 -0.33
CA GLU A 48 -14.57 0.31 0.09
C GLU A 48 -13.89 -1.06 0.02
N PHE A 49 -13.14 -1.34 -1.06
CA PHE A 49 -12.34 -2.55 -1.21
C PHE A 49 -11.28 -2.69 -0.09
N LEU A 50 -10.52 -1.62 0.20
CA LEU A 50 -9.48 -1.64 1.23
C LEU A 50 -10.09 -1.89 2.63
N LEU A 51 -11.23 -1.27 2.93
CA LEU A 51 -11.94 -1.48 4.20
C LEU A 51 -12.47 -2.91 4.33
N GLN A 52 -13.00 -3.49 3.26
CA GLN A 52 -13.42 -4.90 3.24
C GLN A 52 -12.24 -5.83 3.49
N ARG A 53 -11.14 -5.64 2.75
CA ARG A 53 -9.92 -6.45 2.90
C ARG A 53 -9.32 -6.37 4.30
N SER A 54 -9.33 -5.20 4.95
CA SER A 54 -8.90 -5.08 6.35
C SER A 54 -9.68 -6.01 7.26
N LYS A 55 -11.02 -6.00 7.15
CA LYS A 55 -11.90 -6.85 7.97
C LYS A 55 -11.69 -8.34 7.73
N GLU A 56 -11.45 -8.75 6.48
CA GLU A 56 -11.16 -10.15 6.15
C GLU A 56 -9.86 -10.64 6.81
N ILE A 57 -8.82 -9.80 6.78
CA ILE A 57 -7.51 -10.12 7.39
C ILE A 57 -7.63 -10.17 8.92
N GLU A 58 -8.34 -9.22 9.53
CA GLU A 58 -8.59 -9.18 10.97
C GLU A 58 -9.45 -10.38 11.43
N GLY A 59 -10.45 -10.79 10.64
CA GLY A 59 -11.31 -11.93 10.93
C GLY A 59 -10.64 -13.30 10.74
N THR A 60 -9.65 -13.40 9.84
CA THR A 60 -8.89 -14.64 9.60
C THR A 60 -7.80 -14.86 10.65
N GLY A 61 -7.39 -13.82 11.38
CA GLY A 61 -6.38 -13.90 12.45
C GLY A 61 -6.92 -14.34 13.82
N SER A 62 -8.21 -14.69 13.93
CA SER A 62 -8.88 -15.09 15.17
C SER A 62 -9.39 -16.55 15.16
N SER A 63 -8.78 -17.44 14.37
CA SER A 63 -9.06 -18.88 14.41
C SER A 63 -7.81 -19.71 14.71
#